data_AF-A0A9Q1AR96-F1
#
_entry.id   AF-A0A9Q1AR96-F1
#
_cell.length_a   1.000
_cell.length_b   1.000
_cell.length_c   1.000
_cell.angle_alpha   90.00
_cell.angle_beta   90.00
_cell.angle_gamma   90.00
#
_symmetry.space_group_name_H-M   'P 1'
#
loop_
_entity.id
_entity.type
_entity.pdbx_description
1 polymer ?
#
loop_
_entity_poly.entity_id
_entity_poly.type
_entity_poly.pdbx_seq_one_letter_code
_entity_poly.pdbx_strand_id
1 'polypeptide(L)'
;MEMVISGESCPGKLIEIHGKAGLFLEGTVHPELEGVEIVIREKGAPTPLITVFTDDKGSYSVGPLHSDLEYTITAQKEGFVLSAVEGTVGDFKAFALAGVTFEIKSEEDHPLAGVLLLS
;
A
#
# COMPACT_ATOMS: atom_id res chain seq x y z
N MET A 1 49.77 -49.47 -6.22
CA MET A 1 48.42 -50.06 -6.20
C MET A 1 47.48 -48.91 -5.93
N GLU A 2 46.95 -48.30 -6.98
CA GLU A 2 46.07 -47.14 -6.88
C GLU A 2 44.62 -47.63 -6.88
N MET A 3 43.88 -47.24 -5.85
CA MET A 3 42.48 -47.58 -5.67
C MET A 3 41.64 -46.55 -6.41
N VAL A 4 41.03 -46.97 -7.52
CA VAL A 4 40.06 -46.16 -8.25
C VAL A 4 38.71 -46.35 -7.55
N ILE A 5 38.23 -45.31 -6.88
CA ILE A 5 36.91 -45.30 -6.24
C ILE A 5 35.92 -44.87 -7.33
N SER A 6 35.20 -45.82 -7.92
CA SER A 6 34.06 -45.51 -8.79
C SER A 6 32.90 -45.00 -7.92
N GLY A 7 32.68 -43.69 -7.94
CA GLY A 7 31.50 -43.04 -7.35
C GLY A 7 30.29 -43.24 -8.25
N GLU A 8 29.63 -44.38 -8.13
CA GLU A 8 28.41 -44.67 -8.89
C GLU A 8 27.16 -44.34 -8.06
N SER A 9 26.25 -43.62 -8.71
CA SER A 9 24.85 -43.37 -8.33
C SER A 9 24.59 -42.20 -7.36
N CYS A 10 24.78 -40.98 -7.86
CA CYS A 10 23.88 -39.89 -7.50
C CYS A 10 22.68 -39.95 -8.46
N PRO A 11 21.47 -40.38 -8.05
CA PRO A 11 20.27 -40.16 -8.85
C PRO A 11 19.93 -38.67 -8.78
N GLY A 12 20.73 -37.86 -9.47
CA GLY A 12 20.54 -36.43 -9.59
C GLY A 12 19.32 -36.18 -10.46
N LYS A 13 18.12 -36.23 -9.86
CA LYS A 13 16.98 -35.57 -10.47
C LYS A 13 17.34 -34.08 -10.50
N LEU A 14 17.81 -33.63 -11.66
CA LEU A 14 18.04 -32.23 -11.95
C LEU A 14 16.67 -31.55 -11.82
N ILE A 15 16.43 -30.92 -10.68
CA ILE A 15 15.30 -30.00 -10.53
C ILE A 15 15.72 -28.77 -11.32
N GLU A 16 15.04 -28.49 -12.42
CA GLU A 16 15.20 -27.22 -13.13
C GLU A 16 14.64 -26.11 -12.25
N ILE A 17 15.52 -25.25 -11.74
CA ILE A 17 15.15 -24.05 -11.02
C ILE A 17 15.06 -22.93 -12.04
N HIS A 18 13.84 -22.49 -12.33
CA HIS A 18 13.59 -21.34 -13.19
C HIS A 18 13.53 -20.07 -12.33
N GLY A 19 14.54 -19.22 -12.45
CA GLY A 19 14.52 -17.89 -11.84
C GLY A 19 13.69 -16.92 -12.66
N LYS A 20 12.82 -16.15 -12.02
CA LYS A 20 12.02 -15.10 -12.67
C LYS A 20 12.30 -13.74 -12.03
N ALA A 21 12.29 -12.68 -12.85
CA ALA A 21 12.35 -11.31 -12.33
C ALA A 21 11.13 -11.03 -11.44
N GLY A 22 11.41 -10.49 -10.26
CA GLY A 22 10.40 -10.01 -9.33
C GLY A 22 9.81 -8.66 -9.77
N LEU A 23 8.55 -8.44 -9.42
CA LEU A 23 7.85 -7.17 -9.63
C LEU A 23 8.06 -6.25 -8.42
N PHE A 24 8.45 -5.01 -8.67
CA PHE A 24 8.44 -3.95 -7.66
C PHE A 24 7.24 -3.04 -7.92
N LEU A 25 6.51 -2.71 -6.87
CA LEU A 25 5.40 -1.76 -6.90
C LEU A 25 5.84 -0.53 -6.13
N GLU A 26 5.92 0.59 -6.83
CA GLU A 26 6.43 1.86 -6.32
C GLU A 26 5.47 2.97 -6.68
N GLY A 27 5.42 4.01 -5.86
CA GLY A 27 4.54 5.14 -6.09
C GLY A 27 4.77 6.28 -5.12
N THR A 28 4.09 7.38 -5.41
CA THR A 28 4.23 8.65 -4.69
C THR A 28 2.87 9.28 -4.39
N VAL A 29 2.79 9.99 -3.28
CA VAL A 29 1.62 10.79 -2.91
C VAL A 29 1.94 12.27 -3.09
N HIS A 30 1.05 12.98 -3.78
CA HIS A 30 1.17 14.41 -4.05
C HIS A 30 -0.01 15.23 -3.52
N PRO A 31 0.21 16.31 -2.75
CA PRO A 31 1.51 16.79 -2.25
C PRO A 31 2.19 15.76 -1.33
N GLU A 32 3.51 15.92 -1.12
CA GLU A 32 4.31 15.01 -0.30
C GLU A 32 3.68 14.83 1.08
N LEU A 33 3.42 13.58 1.47
CA LEU A 33 2.68 13.26 2.69
C LEU A 33 3.20 11.97 3.30
N GLU A 34 3.89 12.08 4.43
CA GLU A 34 4.37 10.95 5.22
C GLU A 34 3.24 10.18 5.89
N GLY A 35 3.40 8.87 6.07
CA GLY A 35 2.48 8.06 6.87
C GLY A 35 1.11 7.84 6.21
N VAL A 36 1.02 7.97 4.89
CA VAL A 36 -0.14 7.47 4.13
C VAL A 36 -0.05 5.95 4.09
N GLU A 37 -1.11 5.27 4.49
CA GLU A 37 -1.17 3.82 4.44
C GLU A 37 -1.49 3.38 3.01
N ILE A 38 -0.55 2.63 2.43
CA ILE A 38 -0.68 2.01 1.11
C ILE A 38 -0.97 0.53 1.31
N VAL A 39 -2.10 0.09 0.78
CA VAL A 39 -2.60 -1.27 0.90
C VAL A 39 -2.57 -1.93 -0.47
N ILE A 40 -1.86 -3.06 -0.56
CA ILE A 40 -1.66 -3.81 -1.79
C ILE A 40 -2.32 -5.18 -1.65
N ARG A 41 -3.10 -5.56 -2.65
CA ARG A 41 -3.86 -6.81 -2.71
C ARG A 41 -3.60 -7.49 -4.02
N GLU A 42 -3.57 -8.82 -4.01
CA GLU A 42 -3.79 -9.55 -5.25
C GLU A 42 -5.22 -9.26 -5.74
N LYS A 43 -5.36 -9.04 -7.04
CA LYS A 43 -6.64 -8.64 -7.65
C LYS A 43 -7.71 -9.69 -7.36
N GLY A 44 -8.77 -9.26 -6.68
CA GLY A 44 -9.89 -10.14 -6.27
C GLY A 44 -9.72 -10.78 -4.89
N ALA A 45 -8.57 -10.63 -4.22
CA ALA A 45 -8.37 -11.15 -2.89
C ALA A 45 -9.07 -10.29 -1.81
N PRO A 46 -9.73 -10.91 -0.81
CA PRO A 46 -10.43 -10.18 0.25
C PRO A 46 -9.47 -9.58 1.29
N THR A 47 -8.26 -10.11 1.42
CA THR A 47 -7.28 -9.74 2.44
C THR A 47 -6.09 -8.99 1.85
N PRO A 48 -5.53 -8.01 2.58
CA PRO A 48 -4.34 -7.30 2.12
C PRO A 48 -3.17 -8.27 2.06
N LEU A 49 -2.37 -8.17 1.00
CA LEU A 49 -1.11 -8.89 0.91
C LEU A 49 -0.02 -8.11 1.65
N ILE A 50 0.05 -6.79 1.43
CA ILE A 50 1.05 -5.90 2.03
C ILE A 50 0.35 -4.61 2.45
N THR A 51 0.77 -4.10 3.61
CA THR A 51 0.49 -2.74 4.06
C THR A 51 1.83 -2.05 4.33
N VAL A 52 2.04 -0.88 3.74
CA VAL A 52 3.25 -0.05 3.91
C VAL A 52 2.84 1.40 4.11
N PHE A 53 3.70 2.21 4.73
CA PHE A 53 3.48 3.64 4.90
C PHE A 53 4.45 4.43 4.03
N THR A 54 4.00 5.55 3.48
CA THR A 54 4.87 6.48 2.78
C THR A 54 5.89 7.13 3.70
N ASP A 55 7.08 7.41 3.16
CA ASP A 55 8.15 8.13 3.85
C ASP A 55 7.93 9.65 3.89
N ASP A 56 8.92 10.39 4.42
CA ASP A 56 8.90 11.85 4.55
C ASP A 56 8.76 12.60 3.20
N LYS A 57 9.02 11.93 2.08
CA LYS A 57 8.85 12.44 0.71
C LYS A 57 7.55 11.97 0.06
N GLY A 58 6.66 11.32 0.82
CA GLY A 58 5.43 10.75 0.30
C GLY A 58 5.62 9.54 -0.62
N SER A 59 6.79 8.90 -0.59
CA SER A 59 7.14 7.78 -1.47
C SER A 59 6.99 6.43 -0.78
N TYR A 60 6.71 5.37 -1.55
CA TYR A 60 6.75 3.99 -1.08
C TYR A 60 7.28 3.04 -2.17
N SER A 61 7.86 1.92 -1.76
CA SER A 61 8.26 0.82 -2.67
C SER A 61 8.12 -0.51 -1.93
N VAL A 62 7.58 -1.51 -2.63
CA VAL A 62 7.48 -2.89 -2.14
C VAL A 62 7.91 -3.89 -3.21
N GLY A 63 8.58 -4.96 -2.81
CA GLY A 63 8.97 -6.05 -3.69
C GLY A 63 10.18 -6.82 -3.16
N PRO A 64 10.62 -7.87 -3.87
CA PRO A 64 10.04 -8.39 -5.11
C PRO A 64 8.74 -9.20 -4.90
N LEU A 65 7.74 -8.98 -5.75
CA LEU A 65 6.47 -9.73 -5.82
C LEU A 65 6.43 -10.66 -7.05
N HIS A 66 5.46 -11.58 -7.06
CA HIS A 66 5.26 -12.49 -8.19
C HIS A 66 4.74 -11.73 -9.41
N SER A 67 5.54 -11.70 -10.48
CA SER A 67 5.23 -10.95 -11.70
C SER A 67 4.13 -11.55 -12.59
N ASP A 68 3.61 -12.74 -12.26
CA ASP A 68 2.45 -13.33 -12.95
C ASP A 68 1.10 -12.93 -12.34
N LEU A 69 1.10 -12.26 -11.19
CA LEU A 69 -0.10 -11.87 -10.49
C LEU A 69 -0.45 -10.42 -10.78
N GLU A 70 -1.74 -10.13 -10.85
CA GLU A 70 -2.24 -8.76 -10.91
C GLU A 70 -2.49 -8.25 -9.49
N TYR A 71 -2.19 -6.98 -9.25
CA TYR A 71 -2.36 -6.34 -7.94
C TYR A 71 -3.26 -5.12 -8.03
N THR A 72 -3.96 -4.82 -6.94
CA THR A 72 -4.66 -3.55 -6.72
C THR A 72 -3.96 -2.80 -5.59
N ILE A 73 -3.87 -1.47 -5.74
CA ILE A 73 -3.21 -0.57 -4.80
C ILE A 73 -4.24 0.48 -4.38
N THR A 74 -4.38 0.66 -3.07
CA THR A 74 -5.24 1.70 -2.49
C THR A 74 -4.47 2.48 -1.43
N ALA A 75 -4.82 3.75 -1.24
CA ALA A 75 -4.17 4.61 -0.25
C ALA A 75 -5.22 5.20 0.71
N GLN A 76 -4.87 5.29 1.99
CA GLN A 76 -5.74 5.88 3.01
C GLN A 76 -4.95 6.67 4.05
N LYS A 77 -5.52 7.79 4.49
CA LYS A 77 -5.02 8.57 5.62
C LYS A 77 -6.17 9.39 6.21
N GLU A 78 -6.32 9.37 7.52
CA GLU A 78 -7.35 10.14 8.22
C GLU A 78 -7.21 11.64 7.91
N GLY A 79 -8.35 12.31 7.66
CA GLY A 79 -8.37 13.73 7.31
C GLY A 79 -7.99 14.03 5.86
N PHE A 80 -7.79 13.02 5.01
CA PHE A 80 -7.48 13.21 3.59
C PHE A 80 -8.38 12.35 2.69
N VAL A 81 -8.72 12.90 1.53
CA VAL A 81 -9.21 12.11 0.38
C VAL A 81 -8.02 11.82 -0.52
N LEU A 82 -7.79 10.54 -0.81
CA LEU A 82 -6.74 10.10 -1.72
C LEU A 82 -7.34 9.49 -2.97
N SER A 83 -6.88 9.94 -4.13
CA SER A 83 -7.34 9.46 -5.45
C SER A 83 -6.16 9.02 -6.30
N ALA A 84 -6.30 7.88 -6.98
CA ALA A 84 -5.28 7.39 -7.90
C ALA A 84 -5.07 8.38 -9.06
N VAL A 85 -3.83 8.56 -9.49
CA VAL A 85 -3.48 9.41 -10.63
C VAL A 85 -3.64 8.62 -11.92
N GLU A 86 -4.49 9.12 -12.82
CA GLU A 86 -4.71 8.49 -14.12
C GLU A 86 -3.40 8.35 -14.92
N GLY A 87 -3.22 7.20 -15.56
CA GLY A 87 -2.03 6.90 -16.36
C GLY A 87 -0.82 6.42 -15.56
N THR A 88 -0.93 6.33 -14.23
CA THR A 88 0.13 5.79 -13.35
C THR A 88 -0.38 4.59 -12.57
N VAL A 89 0.54 3.79 -12.04
CA VAL A 89 0.23 2.68 -11.13
C VAL A 89 0.88 2.99 -9.80
N GLY A 90 0.08 3.30 -8.78
CA GLY A 90 0.56 3.54 -7.43
C GLY A 90 0.74 5.00 -7.03
N ASP A 91 0.60 5.96 -7.94
CA ASP A 91 0.61 7.38 -7.56
C ASP A 91 -0.78 7.86 -7.13
N PHE A 92 -0.80 8.72 -6.11
CA PHE A 92 -2.03 9.25 -5.53
C PHE A 92 -1.97 10.77 -5.37
N LYS A 93 -3.11 11.44 -5.57
CA LYS A 93 -3.34 12.83 -5.15
C LYS A 93 -4.04 12.84 -3.80
N ALA A 94 -3.54 13.66 -2.89
CA ALA A 94 -4.13 13.86 -1.57
C ALA A 94 -4.79 15.24 -1.46
N PHE A 95 -6.00 15.27 -0.91
CA PHE A 95 -6.75 16.48 -0.62
C PHE A 95 -7.15 16.48 0.86
N ALA A 96 -6.69 17.48 1.62
CA ALA A 96 -7.06 17.61 3.02
C ALA A 96 -8.57 17.90 3.14
N LEU A 97 -9.24 17.17 4.01
CA LEU A 97 -10.63 17.43 4.39
C LEU A 97 -10.64 18.58 5.40
N ALA A 98 -11.32 19.67 5.07
CA ALA A 98 -11.60 20.73 6.02
C ALA A 98 -12.77 20.30 6.91
N GLY A 99 -12.53 20.19 8.22
CA GLY A 99 -13.59 20.05 9.22
C GLY A 99 -14.01 21.42 9.73
N VAL A 100 -15.32 21.70 9.76
CA VAL A 100 -15.86 22.86 10.50
C VAL A 100 -16.46 22.33 11.80
N THR A 101 -15.89 22.72 12.93
CA THR A 101 -16.42 22.40 14.26
C THR A 101 -17.30 23.57 14.72
N PHE A 102 -18.59 23.30 14.94
CA PHE A 102 -19.51 24.28 15.49
C PHE A 102 -19.67 24.05 16.99
N GLU A 103 -19.46 25.10 17.78
CA GLU A 103 -19.83 25.14 19.19
C GLU A 103 -21.05 26.06 19.32
N ILE A 104 -22.16 25.52 19.82
CA ILE A 104 -23.41 26.28 19.95
C ILE A 104 -23.66 26.53 21.43
N LYS A 105 -23.70 27.82 21.79
CA LYS A 105 -23.87 28.28 23.17
C LYS A 105 -25.09 29.19 23.29
N SER A 106 -25.68 29.23 24.49
CA SER A 106 -26.71 30.21 24.86
C SER A 106 -26.10 31.61 25.07
N GLU A 107 -26.94 32.64 25.23
CA GLU A 107 -26.48 33.99 25.62
C GLU A 107 -25.72 34.01 26.96
N GLU A 108 -25.88 32.97 27.78
CA GLU A 108 -25.17 32.77 29.05
C GLU A 108 -23.99 31.79 28.90
N ASP A 109 -23.50 31.56 27.68
CA ASP A 109 -22.32 30.74 27.35
C ASP A 109 -22.45 29.23 27.69
N HIS A 110 -23.68 28.73 27.90
CA HIS A 110 -23.95 27.31 28.17
C HIS A 110 -24.11 26.51 26.87
N PRO A 111 -23.53 25.30 26.74
CA PRO A 111 -23.68 24.48 25.54
C PRO A 111 -25.13 24.02 25.33
N LEU A 112 -25.64 24.20 24.12
CA LEU A 112 -27.00 23.81 23.75
C LEU A 112 -26.99 22.47 22.99
N ALA A 113 -27.64 21.45 23.55
CA ALA A 113 -27.79 20.16 22.89
C ALA A 113 -29.00 20.16 21.92
N GLY A 114 -28.84 19.54 20.74
CA GLY A 114 -29.96 19.26 19.83
C GLY A 114 -30.23 20.28 18.73
N VAL A 115 -29.27 21.16 18.41
CA VAL A 115 -29.42 22.11 17.29
C VAL A 115 -29.08 21.42 15.97
N LEU A 116 -30.01 21.47 15.02
CA LEU A 116 -29.81 21.00 13.65
C LEU A 116 -29.24 22.14 12.81
N LEU A 117 -28.08 21.92 12.20
CA LEU A 117 -27.53 22.83 11.18
C LEU A 117 -28.05 22.39 9.82
N LEU A 118 -28.71 23.29 9.09
CA LEU A 118 -29.08 23.09 7.69
C LEU A 118 -28.05 23.83 6.82
N SER A 119 -27.40 23.09 5.93
CA SER A 119 -26.47 23.61 4.90
C SER A 119 -27.20 24.22 3.73
#